data_AF-A0A9E2NNZ5-F1
#
_entry.id   AF-A0A9E2NNZ5-F1
#
_cell.length_a   1.000
_cell.length_b   1.000
_cell.length_c   1.000
_cell.angle_alpha   90.00
_cell.angle_beta   90.00
_cell.angle_gamma   90.00
#
_symmetry.space_group_name_H-M   'P 1'
#
loop_
_entity.id
_entity.type
_entity.pdbx_description
1 polymer ?
#
loop_
_entity_poly.entity_id
_entity_poly.type
_entity_poly.pdbx_seq_one_letter_code
_entity_poly.pdbx_strand_id
1 'polypeptide(L)' 'MKIEEKLTAAVVSGLKALYGQDVPAAQVQLQKTKKEFEGHLTLVVFPFLRMSRKGPEQTAQEIGEYLTAH' A
#
# COMPACT_ATOMS: atom_id res chain seq x y z
N MET A 1 -9.56 1.05 -17.86
CA MET A 1 -9.04 1.37 -16.52
C MET A 1 -8.29 0.17 -16.01
N LYS A 2 -6.99 0.30 -15.68
CA LYS A 2 -6.20 -0.81 -15.12
C LYS A 2 -6.46 -0.92 -13.62
N ILE A 3 -6.63 -2.13 -13.12
CA ILE A 3 -6.85 -2.41 -11.68
C ILE A 3 -5.71 -1.81 -10.82
N GLU A 4 -4.49 -1.79 -11.36
CA GLU A 4 -3.31 -1.21 -10.74
C GLU A 4 -3.47 0.29 -10.44
N GLU A 5 -4.06 1.06 -11.35
CA GLU A 5 -4.26 2.50 -11.15
C GLU A 5 -5.27 2.77 -10.02
N LYS A 6 -6.35 1.98 -9.97
CA LYS A 6 -7.33 2.06 -8.88
C LYS A 6 -6.71 1.71 -7.54
N LEU A 7 -5.94 0.62 -7.49
CA LEU A 7 -5.27 0.18 -6.27
C LEU A 7 -4.25 1.22 -5.80
N THR A 8 -3.47 1.79 -6.72
CA THR A 8 -2.53 2.87 -6.41
C THR A 8 -3.23 4.09 -5.84
N ALA A 9 -4.35 4.53 -6.42
CA ALA A 9 -5.12 5.65 -5.90
C ALA A 9 -5.68 5.38 -4.49
N ALA A 10 -6.16 4.17 -4.24
CA ALA A 10 -6.63 3.74 -2.92
C ALA A 10 -5.50 3.71 -1.89
N VAL A 11 -4.32 3.20 -2.26
CA VAL A 11 -3.13 3.19 -1.38
C VAL A 11 -2.69 4.62 -1.05
N VAL A 12 -2.60 5.52 -2.03
CA VAL A 12 -2.25 6.93 -1.78
C VAL A 12 -3.24 7.58 -0.81
N SER A 13 -4.54 7.32 -1.00
CA SER A 13 -5.59 7.83 -0.11
C SER A 13 -5.44 7.25 1.31
N GLY A 14 -5.14 5.96 1.43
CA GLY A 14 -4.87 5.31 2.70
C GLY A 14 -3.63 5.84 3.41
N LEU A 15 -2.52 6.05 2.70
CA LEU A 15 -1.32 6.65 3.26
C LEU A 15 -1.57 8.07 3.78
N LYS A 16 -2.38 8.85 3.05
CA LYS A 16 -2.79 10.19 3.50
C LYS A 16 -3.70 10.14 4.73
N ALA A 17 -4.65 9.21 4.78
CA ALA A 17 -5.57 9.06 5.91
C ALA A 17 -4.87 8.52 7.17
N LEU A 18 -3.99 7.53 7.02
CA LEU A 18 -3.29 6.85 8.11
C LEU A 18 -2.11 7.68 8.64
N TYR A 19 -1.34 8.31 7.74
CA TYR A 19 -0.06 8.92 8.08
C TYR A 19 0.00 10.44 7.80
N GLY A 20 -1.06 11.02 7.24
CA GLY A 20 -1.15 12.47 7.03
C GLY A 20 -0.22 13.02 5.96
N GLN A 21 0.37 12.16 5.11
CA GLN A 21 1.33 12.56 4.07
C GLN A 21 0.79 12.31 2.67
N ASP A 22 0.96 13.29 1.79
CA ASP A 22 0.71 13.13 0.35
C ASP A 22 1.87 12.37 -0.29
N VAL A 23 1.60 11.12 -0.65
CA VAL A 23 2.56 10.23 -1.30
C VAL A 23 2.32 10.24 -2.81
N PRO A 24 3.34 10.51 -3.64
CA PRO A 24 3.20 10.43 -5.09
C PRO A 24 2.84 8.99 -5.51
N ALA A 25 1.91 8.83 -6.44
CA ALA A 25 1.55 7.53 -7.02
C ALA A 25 2.77 6.74 -7.54
N ALA A 26 3.82 7.43 -8.01
CA ALA A 26 5.08 6.83 -8.44
C ALA A 26 5.86 6.11 -7.33
N GLN A 27 5.60 6.44 -6.05
CA GLN A 27 6.21 5.73 -4.91
C GLN A 27 5.44 4.46 -4.53
N VAL A 28 4.19 4.31 -4.99
CA VAL A 28 3.41 3.10 -4.78
C VAL A 28 3.85 2.05 -5.79
N GLN A 29 4.65 1.09 -5.31
CA GLN A 29 5.13 -0.01 -6.12
C GLN A 29 4.28 -1.26 -5.86
N LEU A 30 3.54 -1.66 -6.90
CA LEU A 30 2.80 -2.91 -6.95
C LEU A 30 3.58 -3.91 -7.79
N GLN A 31 3.83 -5.09 -7.24
CA GLN A 31 4.51 -6.19 -7.92
C GLN A 31 3.55 -7.36 -8.09
N LYS A 32 3.79 -8.23 -9.09
CA LYS A 32 3.08 -9.50 -9.16
C LYS A 32 3.45 -10.36 -7.96
N THR A 33 2.45 -10.91 -7.29
CA THR A 33 2.66 -11.83 -6.18
C THR A 33 3.44 -13.05 -6.67
N LYS A 34 4.46 -13.47 -5.91
CA LYS A 34 5.20 -14.69 -6.25
C LYS A 34 4.25 -15.88 -6.14
N LYS A 35 4.43 -16.90 -6.98
CA LYS A 35 3.57 -18.11 -6.98
C LYS A 35 3.45 -18.82 -5.64
N GLU A 36 4.39 -18.60 -4.73
CA GLU A 36 4.43 -19.18 -3.39
C GLU A 36 3.50 -18.48 -2.39
N PHE A 37 2.96 -17.31 -2.74
CA PHE A 37 2.05 -16.54 -1.89
C PHE A 37 0.68 -16.37 -2.57
N GLU A 38 -0.37 -16.27 -1.76
CA GLU A 38 -1.73 -16.03 -2.24
C GLU A 38 -1.90 -14.56 -2.65
N GLY A 39 -2.52 -14.33 -3.82
CA GLY A 39 -2.85 -13.00 -4.32
C GLY A 39 -2.40 -12.74 -5.76
N HIS A 40 -2.84 -11.60 -6.29
CA HIS A 40 -2.50 -11.15 -7.65
C HIS A 40 -1.38 -10.11 -7.65
N LEU A 41 -1.42 -9.20 -6.69
CA LEU A 41 -0.51 -8.07 -6.54
C LEU A 41 -0.03 -7.96 -5.09
N THR A 42 1.23 -7.56 -4.93
CA THR A 42 1.88 -7.31 -3.64
C THR A 42 2.35 -5.86 -3.59
N LEU A 43 1.98 -5.16 -2.51
CA LEU A 43 2.41 -3.79 -2.24
C LEU A 43 3.76 -3.77 -1.51
N VAL A 44 4.70 -2.96 -1.99
CA VAL A 44 5.98 -2.74 -1.31
C VAL A 44 5.84 -1.63 -0.28
N VAL A 45 5.87 -1.98 1.01
CA VAL A 45 5.65 -1.03 2.13
C VAL A 45 6.92 -0.37 2.68
N PHE A 46 8.10 -0.83 2.28
CA PHE A 46 9.39 -0.32 2.77
C PHE A 46 9.57 1.21 2.62
N PRO A 47 9.16 1.85 1.51
CA PRO A 47 9.24 3.31 1.39
C PRO A 47 8.41 4.05 2.45
N PHE A 48 7.39 3.40 3.00
CA PHE A 48 6.42 3.99 3.93
C PHE A 48 6.78 3.78 5.40
N LEU A 49 7.86 3.06 5.73
CA LEU A 49 8.22 2.81 7.14
C LEU A 49 8.63 4.08 7.88
N ARG A 50 9.25 5.03 7.18
CA ARG A 50 9.63 6.33 7.77
C ARG A 50 8.41 7.18 8.14
N MET A 51 7.36 7.11 7.33
CA MET A 51 6.11 7.84 7.58
C MET A 51 5.23 7.13 8.61
N SER A 52 5.14 5.80 8.56
CA SER A 52 4.38 5.03 9.55
C SER A 52 5.02 5.04 10.93
N ARG A 53 6.35 5.26 11.01
CA ARG A 53 7.16 5.11 12.23
C ARG A 53 6.99 3.73 12.90
N LYS A 54 6.60 2.73 12.11
CA LYS A 54 6.25 1.37 12.54
C LYS A 54 7.05 0.34 11.74
N GLY A 55 7.02 -0.90 12.24
CA GLY A 55 7.60 -2.03 11.52
C GLY A 55 6.87 -2.32 10.19
N PRO A 56 7.50 -3.10 9.29
CA PRO A 56 6.93 -3.43 7.99
C PRO A 56 5.62 -4.20 8.08
N GLU A 57 5.51 -5.17 8.99
CA GLU A 57 4.27 -5.94 9.17
C GLU A 57 3.11 -5.04 9.61
N GLN A 58 3.34 -4.20 10.62
CA GLN A 58 2.31 -3.30 11.13
C GLN A 58 1.89 -2.25 10.10
N THR A 59 2.85 -1.71 9.34
CA THR A 59 2.56 -0.76 8.24
C THR A 59 1.73 -1.44 7.14
N ALA A 60 2.09 -2.67 6.76
CA ALA A 60 1.33 -3.43 5.78
C ALA A 60 -0.10 -3.75 6.28
N GLN A 61 -0.24 -4.10 7.55
CA GLN A 61 -1.53 -4.39 8.16
C GLN A 61 -2.44 -3.17 8.15
N GLU A 62 -1.97 -2.01 8.63
CA GLU A 62 -2.79 -0.79 8.65
C GLU A 62 -3.28 -0.37 7.26
N ILE A 63 -2.37 -0.42 6.27
CA ILE A 63 -2.72 -0.12 4.88
C ILE A 63 -3.73 -1.16 4.36
N GLY A 64 -3.52 -2.44 4.63
CA GLY A 64 -4.44 -3.51 4.22
C GLY A 64 -5.83 -3.41 4.84
N GLU A 65 -5.90 -3.08 6.14
CA GLU A 65 -7.15 -2.85 6.86
C GLU A 65 -7.91 -1.66 6.28
N TYR A 66 -7.21 -0.55 6.01
CA TYR A 66 -7.80 0.62 5.37
C TYR A 66 -8.40 0.30 3.99
N LEU A 67 -7.66 -0.44 3.17
CA LEU A 67 -8.07 -0.85 1.82
C LEU A 67 -9.21 -1.87 1.80
N THR A 68 -9.41 -2.63 2.89
CA THR A 68 -10.51 -3.60 3.00
C THR A 68 -11.79 -2.93 3.49
N ALA A 69 -11.65 -1.83 4.23
CA ALA A 69 -12.78 -1.07 4.77
C ALA A 69 -13.43 -0.09 3.78
N HIS A 70 -12.81 0.17 2.61
CA HIS A 70 -13.23 1.15 1.60
C HIS A 70 -13.27 0.54 0.20
#